data_AF-A0A352JCW1-F1
#
_entry.id   AF-A0A352JCW1-F1
#
_cell.length_a   1.000
_cell.length_b   1.000
_cell.length_c   1.000
_cell.angle_alpha   90.00
_cell.angle_beta   90.00
_cell.angle_gamma   90.00
#
_symmetry.space_group_name_H-M   'P 1'
#
loop_
_entity.id
_entity.type
_entity.pdbx_description
1 polymer ?
#
loop_
_entity_poly.entity_id
_entity_poly.type
_entity_poly.pdbx_seq_one_letter_code
_entity_poly.pdbx_strand_id
1 'polypeptide(L)'
;MTIQELCDRLSQFPPDTPVVVKGYEAGFNDVNQIEPLEIQLNVNTIWFYGAHGTNDHQHEPIEGIPMTPVVYLHGVNHIADEDWHNR
;
A
#
# COMPACT_ATOMS: atom_id res chain seq x y z
N MET A 1 -2.58 -11.68 1.32
CA MET A 1 -2.04 -12.22 0.06
C MET A 1 -0.53 -12.25 0.18
N THR A 2 0.12 -13.34 -0.19
CA THR A 2 1.59 -13.45 -0.26
C THR A 2 2.12 -12.95 -1.63
N ILE A 3 3.44 -12.81 -1.77
CA ILE A 3 4.06 -12.47 -3.07
C ILE A 3 3.71 -13.54 -4.13
N GLN A 4 3.80 -14.83 -3.78
CA GLN A 4 3.48 -15.91 -4.71
C GLN A 4 2.02 -15.84 -5.17
N GLU A 5 1.08 -15.67 -4.23
CA GLU A 5 -0.34 -15.55 -4.56
C GLU A 5 -0.64 -14.33 -5.44
N LEU A 6 0.12 -13.23 -5.26
CA LEU A 6 0.03 -12.05 -6.12
C LEU A 6 0.55 -12.37 -7.52
N CYS A 7 1.73 -12.95 -7.65
CA CYS A 7 2.31 -13.36 -8.94
C CYS A 7 1.38 -14.33 -9.69
N ASP A 8 0.78 -15.31 -8.99
CA ASP A 8 -0.13 -16.28 -9.58
C ASP A 8 -1.42 -15.62 -10.11
N ARG A 9 -1.88 -14.54 -9.48
CA ARG A 9 -3.02 -13.75 -9.97
C ARG A 9 -2.64 -12.87 -11.14
N LEU A 10 -1.50 -12.18 -11.06
CA LEU A 10 -1.03 -11.27 -12.12
C LEU A 10 -0.67 -12.04 -13.41
N SER A 11 -0.15 -13.27 -13.28
CA SER A 11 0.20 -14.11 -14.44
C SER A 11 -0.99 -14.53 -15.31
N GLN A 12 -2.23 -14.30 -14.85
CA GLN A 12 -3.45 -14.57 -15.61
C GLN A 12 -3.77 -13.46 -16.64
N PHE A 13 -3.07 -12.32 -16.58
CA PHE A 13 -3.24 -11.18 -17.49
C PHE A 13 -2.08 -11.12 -18.50
N PRO A 14 -2.26 -10.46 -19.67
CA PRO A 14 -1.15 -10.19 -20.58
C PRO A 14 0.00 -9.47 -19.88
N PRO A 15 1.26 -9.86 -20.11
CA PRO A 15 2.42 -9.34 -19.37
C PRO A 15 2.70 -7.84 -19.62
N ASP A 16 2.13 -7.28 -20.69
CA ASP A 16 2.20 -5.86 -21.05
C ASP A 16 1.01 -5.04 -20.53
N THR A 17 0.12 -5.65 -19.74
CA THR A 17 -1.02 -4.95 -19.12
C THR A 17 -0.52 -4.02 -18.00
N PRO A 18 -0.84 -2.72 -18.01
CA PRO A 18 -0.50 -1.81 -16.92
C PRO A 18 -1.13 -2.24 -15.58
N VAL A 19 -0.37 -2.11 -14.48
CA VAL A 19 -0.83 -2.38 -13.12
C VAL A 19 -0.94 -1.06 -12.35
N VAL A 20 -2.12 -0.78 -11.82
CA VAL A 20 -2.42 0.49 -11.15
C VAL A 20 -2.98 0.27 -9.74
N VAL A 21 -2.75 1.26 -8.87
CA VAL A 21 -3.37 1.37 -7.53
C VAL A 21 -4.30 2.56 -7.47
N LYS A 22 -5.26 2.53 -6.54
CA LYS A 22 -6.22 3.63 -6.38
C LYS A 22 -5.50 4.91 -5.91
N GLY A 23 -5.79 6.04 -6.55
CA GLY A 23 -5.39 7.36 -6.07
C GLY A 23 -6.17 7.79 -4.81
N TYR A 24 -5.86 8.97 -4.28
CA TYR A 24 -6.43 9.48 -3.03
C TYR A 24 -7.96 9.73 -3.12
N GLU A 25 -8.40 10.70 -3.93
CA GLU A 25 -9.83 11.06 -4.09
C GLU A 25 -10.50 10.32 -5.26
N ALA A 26 -9.83 10.30 -6.41
CA ALA A 26 -10.29 9.67 -7.65
C ALA A 26 -9.08 9.28 -8.54
N GLY A 27 -9.32 8.45 -9.55
CA GLY A 27 -8.29 8.02 -10.50
C GLY A 27 -7.38 6.91 -9.97
N PHE A 28 -6.29 6.68 -10.71
CA PHE A 28 -5.36 5.59 -10.49
C PHE A 28 -3.93 6.06 -10.74
N ASN A 29 -2.99 5.54 -9.94
CA ASN A 29 -1.55 5.74 -10.14
C ASN A 29 -0.92 4.42 -10.60
N ASP A 30 0.11 4.50 -11.43
CA ASP A 30 0.97 3.34 -11.68
C ASP A 30 1.59 2.86 -10.37
N VAL A 31 1.81 1.55 -10.25
CA VAL A 31 2.67 1.02 -9.18
C VAL A 31 4.11 1.45 -9.48
N ASN A 32 4.60 2.43 -8.74
CA ASN A 32 5.95 3.00 -8.91
C ASN A 32 6.80 2.95 -7.63
N GLN A 33 6.24 2.43 -6.52
CA GLN A 33 6.95 2.19 -5.27
C GLN A 33 6.70 0.75 -4.80
N ILE A 34 7.79 0.04 -4.51
CA ILE A 34 7.77 -1.33 -3.98
C ILE A 34 8.84 -1.43 -2.90
N GLU A 35 8.41 -1.50 -1.64
CA GLU A 35 9.31 -1.35 -0.49
C GLU A 35 9.03 -2.40 0.60
N PRO A 36 10.05 -2.92 1.30
CA PRO A 36 9.84 -3.74 2.48
C PRO A 36 9.39 -2.86 3.66
N LEU A 37 8.41 -3.32 4.43
CA LEU A 37 7.95 -2.69 5.68
C LEU A 37 7.80 -3.74 6.79
N GLU A 38 7.68 -3.28 8.02
CA GLU A 38 7.22 -4.09 9.15
C GLU A 38 5.93 -3.49 9.72
N ILE A 39 4.88 -4.32 9.87
CA ILE A 39 3.55 -3.87 10.32
C ILE A 39 2.90 -4.88 11.28
N GLN A 40 1.86 -4.49 12.02
CA GLN A 40 1.02 -5.43 12.77
C GLN A 40 -0.25 -5.80 11.96
N LEU A 41 -0.49 -7.09 11.78
CA LEU A 41 -1.62 -7.56 10.98
C LEU A 41 -2.94 -7.58 11.79
N ASN A 42 -4.04 -7.11 11.18
CA ASN A 42 -5.42 -7.26 11.70
C ASN A 42 -5.69 -6.57 13.04
N VAL A 43 -5.02 -5.44 13.27
CA VAL A 43 -5.12 -4.66 14.52
C VAL A 43 -6.18 -3.56 14.46
N ASN A 44 -6.54 -3.12 13.26
CA ASN A 44 -7.51 -2.05 13.05
C ASN A 44 -8.89 -2.63 12.73
N THR A 45 -9.93 -2.09 13.38
CA THR A 45 -11.34 -2.46 13.16
C THR A 45 -12.14 -1.38 12.42
N ILE A 46 -11.56 -0.20 12.25
CA ILE A 46 -12.21 0.95 11.61
C ILE A 46 -11.73 1.05 10.17
N TRP A 47 -12.70 1.10 9.23
CA TRP A 47 -12.45 0.92 7.80
C TRP A 47 -11.42 1.89 7.19
N PHE A 48 -11.38 3.14 7.64
CA PHE A 48 -10.50 4.16 7.04
C PHE A 48 -9.03 4.03 7.44
N TYR A 49 -8.70 3.21 8.46
CA TYR A 49 -7.32 2.86 8.78
C TYR A 49 -6.79 1.66 7.98
N GLY A 50 -7.66 0.96 7.23
CA GLY A 50 -7.35 -0.38 6.73
C GLY A 50 -7.31 -1.42 7.86
N ALA A 51 -7.01 -2.68 7.55
CA ALA A 51 -7.01 -3.77 8.54
C ALA A 51 -5.70 -3.88 9.35
N HIS A 52 -4.58 -3.39 8.80
CA HIS A 52 -3.25 -3.51 9.39
C HIS A 52 -2.80 -2.16 9.93
N GLY A 53 -1.97 -2.18 10.96
CA GLY A 53 -1.46 -0.99 11.64
C GLY A 53 0.03 -0.81 11.40
N THR A 54 0.43 0.44 11.28
CA THR A 54 1.83 0.85 11.20
C THR A 54 2.11 1.93 12.25
N ASN A 55 3.37 2.31 12.34
CA ASN A 55 3.93 3.40 13.12
C ASN A 55 3.80 4.77 12.41
N ASP A 56 3.35 4.82 11.15
CA ASP A 56 3.08 6.07 10.47
C ASP A 56 1.67 6.56 10.79
N HIS A 57 1.63 7.55 11.68
CA HIS A 57 0.45 8.27 12.15
C HIS A 57 -0.45 7.50 13.15
N GLN A 58 -0.03 7.58 14.43
CA GLN A 58 -0.89 7.81 15.62
C GLN A 58 -1.20 6.65 16.59
N HIS A 59 -0.69 5.44 16.43
CA HIS A 59 -0.80 4.43 17.51
C HIS A 59 0.52 3.74 17.81
N GLU A 60 0.86 3.66 19.11
CA GLU A 60 1.91 2.76 19.60
C GLU A 60 1.60 1.32 19.16
N PRO A 61 2.62 0.50 18.85
CA PRO A 61 2.43 -0.92 18.57
C PRO A 61 1.62 -1.58 19.68
N ILE A 62 0.63 -2.40 19.30
CA ILE A 62 -0.18 -3.13 20.27
C ILE A 62 0.68 -4.20 20.94
N GLU A 63 0.78 -4.14 22.26
CA GLU A 63 1.54 -5.10 23.06
C GLU A 63 1.07 -6.54 22.80
N GLY A 64 2.01 -7.47 22.65
CA GLY A 64 1.71 -8.89 22.42
C GLY A 64 1.39 -9.27 20.97
N ILE A 65 1.32 -8.31 20.04
CA ILE A 65 1.14 -8.59 18.60
C ILE A 65 2.48 -8.39 17.87
N PRO A 66 2.98 -9.39 17.11
CA PRO A 66 4.27 -9.29 16.46
C PRO A 66 4.26 -8.33 15.26
N MET A 67 5.38 -7.67 15.04
CA MET A 67 5.68 -7.01 13.77
C MET A 67 5.93 -8.08 12.71
N THR A 68 5.30 -7.91 11.55
CA THR A 68 5.37 -8.84 10.42
C THR A 68 6.04 -8.15 9.24
N PRO A 69 7.10 -8.74 8.66
CA PRO A 69 7.70 -8.24 7.42
C PRO A 69 6.72 -8.38 6.26
N VAL A 70 6.55 -7.31 5.49
CA VAL A 70 5.67 -7.26 4.32
C VAL A 70 6.35 -6.53 3.16
N VAL A 71 5.79 -6.68 1.96
CA VAL A 71 6.11 -5.83 0.80
C VAL A 71 4.93 -4.90 0.56
N TYR A 72 5.20 -3.60 0.61
CA TYR A 72 4.26 -2.54 0.33
C TYR A 72 4.36 -2.14 -1.14
N LEU A 73 3.21 -2.12 -1.83
CA LEU A 73 3.10 -1.64 -3.21
C LEU A 73 2.28 -0.36 -3.20
N HIS A 74 2.85 0.71 -3.74
CA HIS A 74 2.19 2.01 -3.83
C HIS A 74 2.46 2.70 -5.16
N GLY A 75 1.71 3.77 -5.38
CA GLY A 75 1.76 4.59 -6.57
C GLY A 75 1.53 6.04 -6.20
N VAL A 76 2.51 6.90 -6.47
CA VAL A 76 2.36 8.36 -6.39
C VAL A 76 1.97 8.93 -7.75
N ASN A 77 1.17 10.00 -7.75
CA ASN A 77 0.81 10.70 -8.99
C ASN A 77 2.04 11.46 -9.51
N HIS A 78 2.80 10.82 -10.39
CA HIS A 78 4.01 11.38 -10.98
C HIS A 78 3.77 12.59 -11.90
N ILE A 79 2.51 12.87 -12.23
CA ILE A 79 2.10 14.03 -13.05
C ILE A 79 1.75 15.23 -12.16
N ALA A 80 1.43 15.00 -10.88
CA ALA A 80 1.13 16.09 -9.97
C ALA A 80 2.37 16.96 -9.81
N ASP A 81 2.19 18.27 -10.03
CA ASP A 81 3.18 19.28 -9.66
C ASP A 81 3.41 19.19 -8.15
N GLU A 82 4.67 19.07 -7.71
CA GLU A 82 5.03 19.03 -6.28
C GLU A 82 4.62 20.32 -5.53
N ASP A 83 4.23 21.36 -6.26
CA ASP A 83 3.89 22.71 -5.79
C ASP A 83 2.44 22.87 -5.26
N TRP A 84 1.75 21.80 -4.86
CA TRP A 84 0.43 21.91 -4.21
C TRP A 84 0.45 22.74 -2.92
N HIS A 85 1.62 22.91 -2.28
CA HIS A 85 1.80 23.77 -1.10
C HIS A 85 2.08 25.25 -1.42
N ASN A 86 2.28 25.62 -2.70
CA ASN A 86 2.68 26.97 -3.12
C ASN A 86 1.64 27.69 -4.01
N ARG A 87 0.38 27.23 -4.06
CA ARG A 87 -0.72 27.89 -4.78
C ARG A 87 -1.74 28.50 -3.84
#